data_AF-A0AAW6T9N6-F1
#
_entry.id   AF-A0AAW6T9N6-F1
#
_cell.length_a   1.000
_cell.length_b   1.000
_cell.length_c   1.000
_cell.angle_alpha   90.00
_cell.angle_beta   90.00
_cell.angle_gamma   90.00
#
_symmetry.space_group_name_H-M   'P 1'
#
loop_
_entity.id
_entity.type
_entity.pdbx_description
1 polymer ?
#
loop_
_entity_poly.entity_id
_entity_poly.type
_entity_poly.pdbx_seq_one_letter_code
_entity_poly.pdbx_strand_id
1 'polypeptide(L)'
;MPNATADQTPSSQLTKNPSKKIKPTARVRKRLQDAPPVTLTVTNLAHDGRGVATYGDQPDHHLDKHGKKVFVSFALPNETVSVKITGSRKSMEEGDAALVLANPNPERTTPPCPHFGVCGGCSLQHWQPDGQIQFKQSVLAELLEHQAHIQPENWLPPLVADRLGYRTKARMGVRYVEKKGTALVGFRERASNFLANLNECHILDPRVGFEIENLKALISSLDARDHIPQLELAMGETLDDVIDSKKSIAVIVRHMVALGEDDIAKLQAFFAERNWQLFLQPKGSDTVHRIDPLYENTAHARPSSLTVPPTGGLFYRLPESDVTFEFSPLDFTQVNLSVNRKMTKLAIDLLDLKPGERVLDLFCGLGNFSLPLARQVGETGFVIGVEGSSEMTQRAKMNASANGLHHTDFFAQDLTKDFSSEPWVGQVDALLIDPPRSGALEVMQYLDKFNAKRIVYVSCNPITLARDTAVLLDKGYKLTHAGVMDMFCHTGHVESIARFEKR
;
A
#
# COMPACT_ATOMS: atom_id res chain seq x y z
N MET A 1 2.74 51.32 -40.29
CA MET A 1 1.81 50.67 -41.23
C MET A 1 2.60 49.74 -42.13
N PRO A 2 2.11 48.57 -42.53
CA PRO A 2 1.68 47.44 -41.70
C PRO A 2 2.33 46.10 -42.12
N ASN A 3 2.12 45.09 -41.24
CA ASN A 3 1.98 43.65 -41.49
C ASN A 3 3.14 42.79 -42.03
N ALA A 4 3.72 42.01 -41.12
CA ALA A 4 4.05 40.60 -41.37
C ALA A 4 3.48 39.76 -40.22
N THR A 5 2.51 38.91 -40.55
CA THR A 5 1.85 37.93 -39.68
C THR A 5 2.79 36.76 -39.41
N ALA A 6 3.17 36.57 -38.14
CA ALA A 6 3.83 35.38 -37.66
C ALA A 6 2.80 34.43 -37.05
N ASP A 7 2.70 33.26 -37.66
CA ASP A 7 1.96 32.09 -37.23
C ASP A 7 2.62 31.52 -35.96
N GLN A 8 1.88 31.44 -34.85
CA GLN A 8 2.31 30.76 -33.63
C GLN A 8 1.24 29.75 -33.20
N THR A 9 1.54 28.49 -33.46
CA THR A 9 0.92 27.29 -32.89
C THR A 9 0.77 27.39 -31.37
N PRO A 10 -0.41 27.04 -30.80
CA PRO A 10 -0.57 26.96 -29.34
C PRO A 10 0.02 25.63 -28.84
N SER A 11 1.03 25.71 -27.96
CA SER A 11 1.53 24.54 -27.23
C SER A 11 0.46 24.04 -26.27
N SER A 12 -0.18 22.91 -26.59
CA SER A 12 -1.07 22.20 -25.68
C SER A 12 -0.26 21.44 -24.63
N GLN A 13 -0.01 22.08 -23.48
CA GLN A 13 0.41 21.35 -22.28
C GLN A 13 -0.79 20.58 -21.72
N LEU A 14 -0.85 19.28 -22.04
CA LEU A 14 -1.63 18.28 -21.34
C LEU A 14 -1.00 18.09 -19.94
N THR A 15 -1.84 18.19 -18.90
CA THR A 15 -1.52 18.10 -17.46
C THR A 15 -1.10 19.41 -16.77
N LYS A 16 -2.09 20.24 -16.42
CA LYS A 16 -1.95 21.13 -15.25
C LYS A 16 -1.84 20.25 -14.01
N ASN A 17 -0.67 20.30 -13.35
CA ASN A 17 -0.49 19.80 -11.99
C ASN A 17 -1.71 20.20 -11.12
N PRO A 18 -2.33 19.28 -10.37
CA PRO A 18 -3.46 19.62 -9.51
C PRO A 18 -3.01 20.74 -8.58
N SER A 19 -3.83 21.80 -8.52
CA SER A 19 -3.49 23.03 -7.82
C SER A 19 -2.94 22.70 -6.43
N LYS A 20 -1.80 23.28 -6.06
CA LYS A 20 -1.31 23.28 -4.66
C LYS A 20 -2.53 23.45 -3.76
N LYS A 21 -2.86 22.46 -2.91
CA LYS A 21 -3.99 22.55 -1.98
C LYS A 21 -3.77 23.83 -1.17
N ILE A 22 -4.45 24.92 -1.51
CA ILE A 22 -4.40 26.18 -0.75
C ILE A 22 -5.00 25.81 0.60
N LYS A 23 -4.14 25.61 1.60
CA LYS A 23 -4.60 25.36 2.97
C LYS A 23 -5.45 26.57 3.36
N PRO A 24 -6.67 26.39 3.89
CA PRO A 24 -7.51 27.50 4.32
C PRO A 24 -6.72 28.40 5.28
N THR A 25 -6.91 29.71 5.18
CA THR A 25 -6.26 30.68 6.06
C THR A 25 -6.62 30.38 7.53
N ALA A 26 -5.77 30.78 8.48
CA ALA A 26 -6.01 30.51 9.91
C ALA A 26 -7.39 31.04 10.37
N ARG A 27 -7.82 32.18 9.85
CA ARG A 27 -9.15 32.78 10.10
C ARG A 27 -10.30 31.90 9.60
N VAL A 28 -10.17 31.30 8.41
CA VAL A 28 -11.17 30.38 7.87
C VAL A 28 -11.24 29.10 8.67
N ARG A 29 -10.09 28.55 9.11
CA ARG A 29 -10.06 27.36 9.98
C ARG A 29 -10.74 27.60 11.32
N LYS A 30 -10.42 28.72 11.98
CA LYS A 30 -11.05 29.09 13.26
C LYS A 30 -12.57 29.23 13.10
N ARG A 31 -13.04 29.95 12.07
CA ARG A 31 -14.47 30.08 11.77
C ARG A 31 -15.17 28.73 11.57
N LEU A 32 -14.54 27.78 10.86
CA LEU A 32 -15.11 26.44 10.67
C LEU A 32 -15.09 25.61 11.96
N GLN A 33 -14.06 25.76 12.78
CA GLN A 33 -13.99 25.14 14.11
C GLN A 33 -15.07 25.67 15.06
N ASP A 34 -15.45 26.95 14.95
CA ASP A 34 -16.45 27.57 15.82
C ASP A 34 -17.90 27.36 15.30
N ALA A 35 -18.08 27.03 14.02
CA ALA A 35 -19.41 26.84 13.42
C ALA A 35 -20.16 25.64 14.02
N PRO A 36 -21.48 25.72 14.25
CA PRO A 36 -22.25 24.58 14.72
C PRO A 36 -22.23 23.44 13.69
N PRO A 37 -22.34 22.17 14.12
CA PRO A 37 -22.55 21.06 13.22
C PRO A 37 -23.84 21.24 12.39
N VAL A 38 -23.85 20.69 11.18
CA VAL A 38 -25.00 20.71 10.26
C VAL A 38 -25.59 19.31 10.16
N THR A 39 -26.91 19.16 10.14
CA THR A 39 -27.55 17.87 9.91
C THR A 39 -27.56 17.53 8.43
N LEU A 40 -26.99 16.40 8.02
CA LEU A 40 -26.98 15.98 6.62
C LEU A 40 -27.42 14.52 6.49
N THR A 41 -28.16 14.22 5.43
CA THR A 41 -28.46 12.83 5.05
C THR A 41 -27.51 12.38 3.95
N VAL A 42 -26.83 11.27 4.18
CA VAL A 42 -25.85 10.70 3.25
C VAL A 42 -26.58 9.86 2.21
N THR A 43 -26.34 10.16 0.92
CA THR A 43 -27.03 9.49 -0.19
C THR A 43 -26.23 8.32 -0.74
N ASN A 44 -24.91 8.46 -0.84
CA ASN A 44 -24.01 7.46 -1.41
C ASN A 44 -22.58 7.67 -0.86
N LEU A 45 -21.63 6.90 -1.38
CA LEU A 45 -20.21 7.03 -1.05
C LEU A 45 -19.41 7.49 -2.28
N ALA A 46 -18.37 8.28 -2.05
CA ALA A 46 -17.31 8.52 -3.02
C ALA A 46 -16.33 7.34 -3.03
N HIS A 47 -15.52 7.16 -4.08
CA HIS A 47 -14.60 6.01 -4.24
C HIS A 47 -13.62 5.81 -3.08
N ASP A 48 -13.32 6.85 -2.29
CA ASP A 48 -12.46 6.78 -1.10
C ASP A 48 -13.21 6.38 0.20
N GLY A 49 -14.50 6.06 0.08
CA GLY A 49 -15.39 5.62 1.16
C GLY A 49 -15.94 6.76 2.03
N ARG A 50 -15.78 8.03 1.62
CA ARG A 50 -16.49 9.15 2.29
C ARG A 50 -17.94 9.20 1.83
N GLY A 51 -18.85 9.44 2.78
CA GLY A 51 -20.24 9.75 2.49
C GLY A 51 -20.36 10.99 1.61
N VAL A 52 -21.35 10.99 0.73
CA VAL A 52 -21.72 12.15 -0.09
C VAL A 52 -23.11 12.57 0.35
N ALA A 53 -23.23 13.85 0.68
CA ALA A 53 -24.49 14.50 0.98
C ALA A 53 -24.64 15.76 0.13
N THR A 54 -25.85 16.29 0.06
CA THR A 54 -26.13 17.56 -0.61
C THR A 54 -27.00 18.41 0.30
N TYR A 55 -26.66 19.69 0.41
CA TYR A 55 -27.51 20.66 1.09
C TYR A 55 -28.85 20.76 0.34
N GLY A 56 -29.95 20.35 0.98
CA GLY A 56 -31.33 20.57 0.53
C GLY A 56 -32.04 21.68 1.30
N ASP A 57 -33.38 21.60 1.36
CA ASP A 57 -34.26 22.62 1.96
C ASP A 57 -34.53 22.46 3.46
N GLN A 58 -33.62 21.80 4.18
CA GLN A 58 -33.73 21.63 5.63
C GLN A 58 -33.61 23.00 6.34
N PRO A 59 -34.32 23.23 7.46
CA PRO A 59 -34.29 24.53 8.16
C PRO A 59 -32.90 24.96 8.65
N ASP A 60 -32.00 23.99 8.93
CA ASP A 60 -30.63 24.21 9.38
C ASP A 60 -29.63 24.35 8.21
N HIS A 61 -30.09 24.24 6.97
CA HIS A 61 -29.29 24.51 5.79
C HIS A 61 -29.37 25.98 5.39
N HIS A 62 -28.21 26.59 5.17
CA HIS A 62 -28.19 27.92 4.58
C HIS A 62 -28.62 27.86 3.11
N LEU A 63 -29.57 28.73 2.73
CA LEU A 63 -30.12 28.83 1.37
C LEU A 63 -29.04 29.01 0.28
N ASP A 64 -27.95 29.71 0.57
CA ASP A 64 -26.83 29.93 -0.36
C ASP A 64 -26.02 28.65 -0.65
N LYS A 65 -26.23 27.59 0.13
CA LYS A 65 -25.58 26.30 -0.04
C LYS A 65 -26.46 25.26 -0.73
N HIS A 66 -27.72 25.54 -1.04
CA HIS A 66 -28.62 24.58 -1.70
C HIS A 66 -27.93 23.96 -2.93
N GLY A 67 -27.97 22.63 -3.05
CA GLY A 67 -27.37 21.87 -4.15
C GLY A 67 -25.85 21.66 -4.04
N LYS A 68 -25.18 22.25 -3.04
CA LYS A 68 -23.74 22.07 -2.82
C LYS A 68 -23.45 20.70 -2.21
N LYS A 69 -22.44 20.00 -2.75
CA LYS A 69 -22.02 18.68 -2.26
C LYS A 69 -21.15 18.78 -1.01
N VAL A 70 -21.32 17.83 -0.10
CA VAL A 70 -20.50 17.67 1.10
C VAL A 70 -19.94 16.25 1.14
N PHE A 71 -18.62 16.12 1.25
CA PHE A 71 -17.96 14.85 1.50
C PHE A 71 -17.79 14.66 3.00
N VAL A 72 -18.47 13.65 3.55
CA VAL A 72 -18.61 13.39 4.98
C VAL A 72 -17.81 12.14 5.34
N SER A 73 -16.73 12.29 6.07
CA SER A 73 -16.02 11.14 6.64
C SER A 73 -16.85 10.50 7.75
N PHE A 74 -16.67 9.19 7.96
CA PHE A 74 -17.29 8.43 9.06
C PHE A 74 -18.80 8.28 8.96
N ALA A 75 -19.36 8.49 7.77
CA ALA A 75 -20.78 8.40 7.49
C ALA A 75 -21.02 7.34 6.40
N LEU A 76 -22.07 6.55 6.58
CA LEU A 76 -22.47 5.49 5.66
C LEU A 76 -23.76 5.89 4.91
N PRO A 77 -24.08 5.23 3.78
CA PRO A 77 -25.30 5.53 3.02
C PRO A 77 -26.56 5.42 3.88
N ASN A 78 -27.51 6.31 3.59
CA ASN A 78 -28.82 6.47 4.22
C ASN A 78 -28.82 7.01 5.65
N GLU A 79 -27.66 7.26 6.24
CA GLU A 79 -27.59 7.83 7.58
C GLU A 79 -27.89 9.32 7.58
N THR A 80 -28.63 9.77 8.60
CA THR A 80 -28.72 11.18 8.95
C THR A 80 -27.71 11.47 10.06
N VAL A 81 -26.75 12.35 9.79
CA VAL A 81 -25.60 12.60 10.65
C VAL A 81 -25.45 14.08 11.00
N SER A 82 -24.94 14.34 12.19
CA SER A 82 -24.43 15.65 12.58
C SER A 82 -23.01 15.82 12.05
N VAL A 83 -22.79 16.77 11.15
CA VAL A 83 -21.52 16.93 10.44
C VAL A 83 -20.79 18.18 10.90
N LYS A 84 -19.54 18.00 11.35
CA LYS A 84 -18.62 19.13 11.58
C LYS A 84 -17.88 19.44 10.30
N ILE A 85 -18.12 20.62 9.72
CA ILE A 85 -17.43 21.06 8.50
C ILE A 85 -15.95 21.36 8.82
N THR A 86 -15.05 20.66 8.14
CA THR A 86 -13.59 20.76 8.30
C THR A 86 -12.93 21.54 7.15
N GLY A 87 -13.61 21.64 6.00
CA GLY A 87 -13.14 22.39 4.84
C GLY A 87 -14.29 22.90 3.98
N SER A 88 -14.12 24.08 3.39
CA SER A 88 -15.11 24.64 2.46
C SER A 88 -14.43 25.22 1.23
N ARG A 89 -14.92 24.83 0.05
CA ARG A 89 -14.51 25.33 -1.27
C ARG A 89 -15.76 25.80 -2.03
N LYS A 90 -15.57 26.41 -3.20
CA LYS A 90 -16.67 26.96 -4.01
C LYS A 90 -17.71 25.89 -4.40
N SER A 91 -17.26 24.75 -4.93
CA SER A 91 -18.13 23.68 -5.43
C SER A 91 -18.49 22.58 -4.42
N MET A 92 -17.76 22.49 -3.31
CA MET A 92 -17.93 21.40 -2.34
C MET A 92 -17.45 21.78 -0.94
N GLU A 93 -17.94 21.06 0.06
CA GLU A 93 -17.42 21.09 1.44
C GLU A 93 -16.94 19.71 1.87
N GLU A 94 -16.11 19.70 2.90
CA GLU A 94 -15.61 18.49 3.55
C GLU A 94 -15.95 18.58 5.04
N GLY A 95 -16.36 17.47 5.62
CA GLY A 95 -16.71 17.39 7.03
C GLY A 95 -16.54 15.99 7.58
N ASP A 96 -16.60 15.89 8.90
CA ASP A 96 -16.57 14.63 9.63
C ASP A 96 -17.90 14.45 10.36
N ALA A 97 -18.51 13.26 10.24
CA ALA A 97 -19.68 12.91 11.02
C ALA A 97 -19.29 12.80 12.49
N ALA A 98 -19.89 13.66 13.32
CA ALA A 98 -19.69 13.69 14.76
C ALA A 98 -20.65 12.71 15.46
N LEU A 99 -21.90 12.63 15.00
CA LEU A 99 -22.94 11.76 15.56
C LEU A 99 -23.86 11.24 14.44
N VAL A 100 -24.37 10.02 14.60
CA VAL A 100 -25.50 9.52 13.82
C VAL A 100 -26.78 9.88 14.57
N LEU A 101 -27.66 10.64 13.92
CA LEU A 101 -28.89 11.18 14.50
C LEU A 101 -30.10 10.29 14.20
N ALA A 102 -30.14 9.68 13.02
CA ALA A 102 -31.21 8.77 12.61
C ALA A 102 -30.71 7.80 11.52
N ASN A 103 -31.47 6.72 11.33
CA ASN A 103 -31.24 5.70 10.29
C ASN A 103 -29.80 5.14 10.30
N PRO A 104 -29.27 4.68 11.44
CA PRO A 104 -27.93 4.09 11.46
C PRO A 104 -27.86 2.93 10.47
N ASN A 105 -26.80 2.89 9.67
CA ASN A 105 -26.63 1.81 8.71
C ASN A 105 -26.51 0.47 9.49
N PRO A 106 -27.19 -0.62 9.08
CA PRO A 106 -27.14 -1.91 9.78
C PRO A 106 -25.72 -2.50 9.90
N GLU A 107 -24.83 -2.14 8.97
CA GLU A 107 -23.42 -2.55 8.97
C GLU A 107 -22.51 -1.55 9.71
N ARG A 108 -23.05 -0.53 10.37
CA ARG A 108 -22.24 0.34 11.23
C ARG A 108 -21.71 -0.48 12.41
N THR A 109 -20.44 -0.26 12.74
CA THR A 109 -19.79 -0.89 13.90
C THR A 109 -19.00 0.11 14.72
N THR A 110 -18.75 -0.25 15.96
CA THR A 110 -17.77 0.45 16.80
C THR A 110 -16.37 0.16 16.26
N PRO A 111 -15.56 1.18 15.95
CA PRO A 111 -14.16 1.00 15.56
C PRO A 111 -13.38 0.20 16.63
N PRO A 112 -12.60 -0.83 16.26
CA PRO A 112 -11.77 -1.55 17.22
C PRO A 112 -10.65 -0.68 17.80
N CYS A 113 -10.09 0.24 17.01
CA CYS A 113 -8.99 1.10 17.47
C CYS A 113 -9.53 2.34 18.22
N PRO A 114 -9.07 2.61 19.45
CA PRO A 114 -9.50 3.80 20.20
C PRO A 114 -9.03 5.12 19.59
N HIS A 115 -8.06 5.08 18.67
CA HIS A 115 -7.51 6.26 17.98
C HIS A 115 -8.22 6.57 16.65
N PHE A 116 -9.19 5.75 16.25
CA PHE A 116 -9.98 6.01 15.05
C PHE A 116 -10.72 7.34 15.19
N GLY A 117 -10.81 8.12 14.11
CA GLY A 117 -11.29 9.50 14.16
C GLY A 117 -10.18 10.55 14.17
N VAL A 118 -9.05 10.24 14.81
CA VAL A 118 -7.89 11.14 14.93
C VAL A 118 -6.71 10.67 14.05
N CYS A 119 -6.32 9.41 14.20
CA CYS A 119 -5.24 8.81 13.41
C CYS A 119 -5.59 8.76 11.92
N GLY A 120 -4.66 9.15 11.06
CA GLY A 120 -4.81 9.12 9.60
C GLY A 120 -4.65 7.76 8.94
N GLY A 121 -4.37 6.70 9.71
CA GLY A 121 -4.07 5.37 9.18
C GLY A 121 -5.29 4.59 8.67
N CYS A 122 -6.46 4.79 9.27
CA CYS A 122 -7.70 4.08 8.92
C CYS A 122 -8.83 5.06 8.63
N SER A 123 -9.70 4.74 7.68
CA SER A 123 -10.85 5.57 7.28
C SER A 123 -12.20 4.87 7.45
N LEU A 124 -12.25 3.53 7.51
CA LEU A 124 -13.49 2.75 7.41
C LEU A 124 -13.79 1.86 8.63
N GLN A 125 -13.10 2.01 9.77
CA GLN A 125 -13.35 1.15 10.95
C GLN A 125 -14.76 1.27 11.55
N HIS A 126 -15.51 2.31 11.19
CA HIS A 126 -16.91 2.50 11.59
C HIS A 126 -17.90 1.64 10.78
N TRP A 127 -17.40 0.83 9.84
CA TRP A 127 -18.18 -0.05 8.96
C TRP A 127 -17.70 -1.49 9.13
N GLN A 128 -18.63 -2.45 9.19
CA GLN A 128 -18.30 -3.88 9.16
C GLN A 128 -17.40 -4.19 7.96
N PRO A 129 -16.32 -4.98 8.15
CA PRO A 129 -15.36 -5.24 7.08
C PRO A 129 -15.93 -5.88 5.81
N ASP A 130 -16.98 -6.70 5.91
CA ASP A 130 -17.62 -7.29 4.74
C ASP A 130 -18.29 -6.23 3.86
N GLY A 131 -18.98 -5.27 4.46
CA GLY A 131 -19.54 -4.13 3.73
C GLY A 131 -18.46 -3.28 3.06
N GLN A 132 -17.32 -3.08 3.72
CA GLN A 132 -16.19 -2.34 3.15
C GLN A 132 -15.69 -3.01 1.85
N ILE A 133 -15.45 -4.33 1.86
CA ILE A 133 -14.89 -5.01 0.68
C ILE A 133 -15.92 -5.12 -0.45
N GLN A 134 -17.21 -5.25 -0.14
CA GLN A 134 -18.26 -5.21 -1.16
C GLN A 134 -18.35 -3.82 -1.82
N PHE A 135 -18.19 -2.76 -1.05
CA PHE A 135 -18.10 -1.41 -1.60
C PHE A 135 -16.86 -1.22 -2.49
N LYS A 136 -15.70 -1.74 -2.08
CA LYS A 136 -14.50 -1.72 -2.93
C LYS A 136 -14.75 -2.45 -4.26
N GLN A 137 -15.46 -3.58 -4.24
CA GLN A 137 -15.87 -4.29 -5.46
C GLN A 137 -16.79 -3.44 -6.34
N SER A 138 -17.78 -2.73 -5.77
CA SER A 138 -18.66 -1.86 -6.56
C SER A 138 -17.89 -0.69 -7.19
N VAL A 139 -16.88 -0.15 -6.52
CA VAL A 139 -16.00 0.90 -7.08
C VAL A 139 -15.23 0.38 -8.31
N LEU A 140 -14.70 -0.85 -8.25
CA LEU A 140 -14.04 -1.46 -9.40
C LEU A 140 -15.03 -1.66 -10.56
N ALA A 141 -16.23 -2.17 -10.28
CA ALA A 141 -17.27 -2.36 -11.28
C ALA A 141 -17.69 -1.06 -11.97
N GLU A 142 -17.90 0.01 -11.19
CA GLU A 142 -18.22 1.35 -11.70
C GLU A 142 -17.10 1.89 -12.61
N LEU A 143 -15.83 1.74 -12.21
CA LEU A 143 -14.69 2.22 -12.98
C LEU A 143 -14.50 1.46 -14.30
N LEU A 144 -14.65 0.12 -14.28
CA LEU A 144 -14.58 -0.69 -15.50
C LEU A 144 -15.70 -0.31 -16.49
N GLU A 145 -16.93 -0.12 -16.00
CA GLU A 145 -18.06 0.28 -16.84
C GLU A 145 -17.85 1.66 -17.46
N HIS A 146 -17.43 2.65 -16.65
CA HIS A 146 -17.34 4.02 -17.11
C HIS A 146 -16.09 4.33 -17.94
N GLN A 147 -14.98 3.63 -17.73
CA GLN A 147 -13.72 3.91 -18.42
C GLN A 147 -13.36 2.91 -19.50
N ALA A 148 -13.72 1.64 -19.33
CA ALA A 148 -13.44 0.57 -20.30
C ALA A 148 -14.70 0.03 -21.00
N HIS A 149 -15.90 0.48 -20.60
CA HIS A 149 -17.19 0.08 -21.18
C HIS A 149 -17.37 -1.44 -21.22
N ILE A 150 -16.99 -2.11 -20.13
CA ILE A 150 -16.97 -3.56 -20.04
C ILE A 150 -17.32 -4.04 -18.63
N GLN A 151 -17.93 -5.23 -18.57
CA GLN A 151 -18.03 -6.05 -17.37
C GLN A 151 -17.22 -7.35 -17.58
N PRO A 152 -16.56 -7.90 -16.55
CA PRO A 152 -15.92 -9.20 -16.67
C PRO A 152 -16.95 -10.29 -16.93
N GLU A 153 -16.58 -11.35 -17.65
CA GLU A 153 -17.43 -12.54 -17.80
C GLU A 153 -17.79 -13.14 -16.43
N ASN A 154 -16.85 -13.10 -15.48
CA ASN A 154 -17.02 -13.62 -14.13
C ASN A 154 -16.49 -12.63 -13.08
N TRP A 155 -17.36 -12.21 -12.16
CA TRP A 155 -16.94 -11.52 -10.96
C TRP A 155 -16.40 -12.51 -9.94
N LEU A 156 -15.13 -12.33 -9.54
CA LEU A 156 -14.51 -13.13 -8.49
C LEU A 156 -15.09 -12.74 -7.13
N PRO A 157 -15.30 -13.70 -6.22
CA PRO A 157 -15.63 -13.37 -4.83
C PRO A 157 -14.49 -12.55 -4.21
N PRO A 158 -14.78 -11.52 -3.38
CA PRO A 158 -13.73 -10.73 -2.78
C PRO A 158 -12.76 -11.56 -1.95
N LEU A 159 -11.47 -11.36 -2.18
CA LEU A 159 -10.42 -12.10 -1.50
C LEU A 159 -10.11 -11.43 -0.16
N VAL A 160 -10.42 -12.13 0.93
CA VAL A 160 -10.28 -11.65 2.30
C VAL A 160 -9.43 -12.60 3.15
N ALA A 161 -8.72 -12.06 4.13
CA ALA A 161 -7.97 -12.82 5.14
C ALA A 161 -7.92 -11.99 6.44
N ASP A 162 -6.76 -11.86 7.09
CA ASP A 162 -6.66 -11.12 8.35
C ASP A 162 -7.00 -9.63 8.15
N ARG A 163 -7.88 -9.13 9.02
CA ARG A 163 -8.43 -7.76 8.98
C ARG A 163 -7.83 -6.84 10.04
N LEU A 164 -7.25 -7.43 11.09
CA LEU A 164 -6.48 -6.78 12.15
C LEU A 164 -5.13 -7.49 12.27
N GLY A 165 -4.16 -6.84 12.91
CA GLY A 165 -2.82 -7.41 13.13
C GLY A 165 -2.03 -7.71 11.85
N TYR A 166 -2.56 -7.34 10.68
CA TYR A 166 -2.07 -7.85 9.40
C TYR A 166 -0.86 -7.09 8.88
N ARG A 167 -0.68 -5.83 9.28
CA ARG A 167 0.27 -4.92 8.64
C ARG A 167 1.69 -5.20 9.11
N THR A 168 2.52 -5.70 8.19
CA THR A 168 3.91 -6.13 8.47
C THR A 168 4.97 -5.08 8.16
N LYS A 169 4.60 -3.90 7.62
CA LYS A 169 5.53 -2.77 7.46
C LYS A 169 4.92 -1.45 7.90
N ALA A 170 5.70 -0.64 8.61
CA ALA A 170 5.27 0.68 9.04
C ALA A 170 6.41 1.70 9.05
N ARG A 171 6.07 2.96 8.79
CA ARG A 171 6.94 4.10 9.06
C ARG A 171 6.23 4.98 10.08
N MET A 172 6.77 5.02 11.29
CA MET A 172 6.23 5.79 12.40
C MET A 172 7.04 7.07 12.54
N GLY A 173 6.35 8.20 12.57
CA GLY A 173 6.98 9.47 12.92
C GLY A 173 7.27 9.52 14.42
N VAL A 174 8.35 10.20 14.78
CA VAL A 174 8.77 10.42 16.15
C VAL A 174 8.90 11.91 16.41
N ARG A 175 8.45 12.35 17.58
CA ARG A 175 8.61 13.73 18.03
C ARG A 175 8.60 13.81 19.55
N TYR A 176 9.66 14.32 20.15
CA TYR A 176 9.66 14.67 21.57
C TYR A 176 8.83 15.93 21.83
N VAL A 177 8.03 15.92 22.91
CA VAL A 177 7.18 17.03 23.32
C VAL A 177 7.59 17.47 24.73
N GLU A 178 8.48 18.46 24.81
CA GLU A 178 9.06 18.96 26.05
C GLU A 178 7.99 19.31 27.11
N LYS A 179 6.93 20.01 26.72
CA LYS A 179 5.82 20.37 27.63
C LYS A 179 5.11 19.17 28.27
N LYS A 180 5.18 17.99 27.65
CA LYS A 180 4.57 16.75 28.14
C LYS A 180 5.61 15.81 28.77
N GLY A 181 6.91 16.11 28.66
CA GLY A 181 7.98 15.25 29.12
C GLY A 181 8.02 13.87 28.44
N THR A 182 7.48 13.75 27.22
CA THR A 182 7.37 12.45 26.53
C THR A 182 7.42 12.58 25.01
N ALA A 183 7.84 11.50 24.36
CA ALA A 183 7.82 11.34 22.92
C ALA A 183 6.44 10.92 22.40
N LEU A 184 6.12 11.40 21.21
CA LEU A 184 5.09 10.84 20.35
C LEU A 184 5.76 9.90 19.36
N VAL A 185 5.28 8.67 19.30
CA VAL A 185 5.68 7.67 18.31
C VAL A 185 4.41 7.15 17.68
N GLY A 186 4.27 7.29 16.36
CA GLY A 186 2.98 6.97 15.73
C GLY A 186 2.84 7.44 14.29
N PHE A 187 1.59 7.54 13.87
CA PHE A 187 1.22 8.03 12.55
C PHE A 187 0.73 9.47 12.60
N ARG A 188 0.59 10.08 11.43
CA ARG A 188 0.04 11.43 11.33
C ARG A 188 -1.45 11.43 11.64
N GLU A 189 -1.91 12.52 12.24
CA GLU A 189 -3.33 12.85 12.32
C GLU A 189 -3.92 13.03 10.91
N ARG A 190 -5.24 12.82 10.80
CA ARG A 190 -5.98 13.05 9.56
C ARG A 190 -5.81 14.48 9.05
N ALA A 191 -5.51 14.62 7.77
CA ALA A 191 -5.35 15.90 7.07
C ALA A 191 -4.37 16.89 7.77
N SER A 192 -3.43 16.37 8.56
CA SER A 192 -2.55 17.15 9.43
C SER A 192 -1.11 16.68 9.31
N ASN A 193 -0.17 17.57 9.68
CA ASN A 193 1.25 17.23 9.79
C ASN A 193 1.63 16.83 11.23
N PHE A 194 0.70 16.92 12.18
CA PHE A 194 0.93 16.51 13.56
C PHE A 194 0.86 14.99 13.69
N LEU A 195 1.58 14.47 14.68
CA LEU A 195 1.51 13.06 15.05
C LEU A 195 0.32 12.85 15.99
N ALA A 196 -0.46 11.82 15.71
CA ALA A 196 -1.52 11.39 16.60
C ALA A 196 -0.90 10.81 17.86
N ASN A 197 -1.52 11.05 19.01
CA ASN A 197 -1.10 10.44 20.27
C ASN A 197 -1.65 9.00 20.34
N LEU A 198 -0.88 8.04 19.85
CA LEU A 198 -1.28 6.63 19.79
C LEU A 198 -0.66 5.85 20.94
N ASN A 199 -1.41 5.00 21.63
CA ASN A 199 -0.85 4.03 22.59
C ASN A 199 -0.83 2.60 22.03
N GLU A 200 -1.59 2.34 20.96
CA GLU A 200 -1.68 1.05 20.30
C GLU A 200 -2.12 1.20 18.83
N CYS A 201 -1.90 0.17 18.02
CA CYS A 201 -2.36 0.11 16.64
C CYS A 201 -2.83 -1.30 16.28
N HIS A 202 -4.15 -1.50 16.21
CA HIS A 202 -4.74 -2.83 16.00
C HIS A 202 -4.59 -3.39 14.59
N ILE A 203 -4.23 -2.57 13.58
CA ILE A 203 -3.95 -3.08 12.23
C ILE A 203 -2.47 -3.44 12.03
N LEU A 204 -1.57 -2.94 12.90
CA LEU A 204 -0.15 -3.29 12.87
C LEU A 204 0.04 -4.66 13.49
N ASP A 205 1.04 -5.42 13.03
CA ASP A 205 1.44 -6.69 13.65
C ASP A 205 1.45 -6.55 15.18
N PRO A 206 0.73 -7.41 15.92
CA PRO A 206 0.50 -7.25 17.36
C PRO A 206 1.79 -7.23 18.17
N ARG A 207 2.87 -7.87 17.67
CA ARG A 207 4.20 -7.84 18.29
C ARG A 207 4.77 -6.43 18.39
N VAL A 208 4.33 -5.51 17.51
CA VAL A 208 4.76 -4.10 17.49
C VAL A 208 3.61 -3.14 17.81
N GLY A 209 2.39 -3.45 17.36
CA GLY A 209 1.20 -2.63 17.51
C GLY A 209 0.84 -2.31 18.96
N PHE A 210 1.18 -3.21 19.90
CA PHE A 210 0.96 -3.03 21.33
C PHE A 210 2.21 -2.56 22.10
N GLU A 211 3.35 -2.36 21.42
CA GLU A 211 4.60 -1.87 22.00
C GLU A 211 4.76 -0.33 21.88
N ILE A 212 3.75 0.38 21.37
CA ILE A 212 3.89 1.82 21.06
C ILE A 212 4.22 2.65 22.31
N GLU A 213 3.60 2.38 23.46
CA GLU A 213 3.94 3.07 24.72
C GLU A 213 5.38 2.78 25.17
N ASN A 214 5.86 1.53 25.02
CA ASN A 214 7.24 1.17 25.34
C ASN A 214 8.23 1.87 24.41
N LEU A 215 7.90 1.99 23.11
CA LEU A 215 8.71 2.75 22.16
C LEU A 215 8.75 4.24 22.52
N LYS A 216 7.64 4.83 22.97
CA LYS A 216 7.64 6.23 23.46
C LYS A 216 8.55 6.38 24.67
N ALA A 217 8.46 5.47 25.64
CA ALA A 217 9.29 5.49 26.84
C ALA A 217 10.78 5.39 26.49
N LEU A 218 11.15 4.44 25.61
CA LEU A 218 12.51 4.29 25.08
C LEU A 218 13.01 5.60 24.47
N ILE A 219 12.28 6.14 23.48
CA ILE A 219 12.71 7.38 22.81
C ILE A 219 12.83 8.54 23.80
N SER A 220 11.89 8.66 24.74
CA SER A 220 11.92 9.74 25.75
C SER A 220 13.16 9.67 26.65
N SER A 221 13.71 8.47 26.85
CA SER A 221 14.90 8.24 27.69
C SER A 221 16.23 8.55 27.00
N LEU A 222 16.21 8.80 25.68
CA LEU A 222 17.41 9.09 24.91
C LEU A 222 17.83 10.55 25.08
N ASP A 223 19.13 10.80 25.05
CA ASP A 223 19.69 12.15 25.00
C ASP A 223 19.43 12.77 23.63
N ALA A 224 19.54 11.98 22.55
CA ALA A 224 19.27 12.39 21.18
C ALA A 224 17.77 12.41 20.80
N ARG A 225 16.84 12.33 21.76
CA ARG A 225 15.38 12.21 21.53
C ARG A 225 14.78 13.25 20.56
N ASP A 226 15.29 14.48 20.56
CA ASP A 226 14.85 15.57 19.67
C ASP A 226 15.36 15.40 18.22
N HIS A 227 16.29 14.48 18.01
CA HIS A 227 16.96 14.20 16.74
C HIS A 227 16.63 12.81 16.17
N ILE A 228 15.64 12.12 16.73
CA ILE A 228 15.06 10.89 16.18
C ILE A 228 13.73 11.24 15.50
N PRO A 229 13.69 11.43 14.16
CA PRO A 229 12.46 11.83 13.47
C PRO A 229 11.52 10.67 13.12
N GLN A 230 12.01 9.43 13.06
CA GLN A 230 11.21 8.29 12.62
C GLN A 230 11.78 6.93 13.05
N LEU A 231 10.89 5.96 13.12
CA LEU A 231 11.18 4.53 13.16
C LEU A 231 10.58 3.88 11.91
N GLU A 232 11.37 3.09 11.18
CA GLU A 232 10.85 2.21 10.12
C GLU A 232 10.86 0.76 10.61
N LEU A 233 9.78 0.04 10.34
CA LEU A 233 9.52 -1.30 10.88
C LEU A 233 9.23 -2.25 9.73
N ALA A 234 9.82 -3.44 9.80
CA ALA A 234 9.52 -4.55 8.92
C ALA A 234 9.42 -5.85 9.73
N MET A 235 8.36 -6.60 9.50
CA MET A 235 8.05 -7.84 10.20
C MET A 235 8.00 -8.96 9.17
N GLY A 236 8.81 -9.98 9.40
CA GLY A 236 8.69 -11.28 8.77
C GLY A 236 8.03 -12.29 9.70
N GLU A 237 8.25 -13.55 9.38
CA GLU A 237 7.75 -14.72 10.09
C GLU A 237 8.91 -15.44 10.75
N THR A 238 8.62 -16.11 11.85
CA THR A 238 9.53 -17.10 12.42
C THR A 238 9.12 -18.47 11.90
N LEU A 239 10.03 -19.10 11.18
CA LEU A 239 9.87 -20.40 10.54
C LEU A 239 10.73 -21.42 11.28
N ASP A 240 10.15 -22.56 11.63
CA ASP A 240 10.82 -23.55 12.48
C ASP A 240 12.04 -24.20 11.81
N ASP A 241 11.99 -24.33 10.49
CA ASP A 241 13.02 -24.91 9.63
C ASP A 241 14.04 -23.88 9.11
N VAL A 242 13.86 -22.59 9.40
CA VAL A 242 14.80 -21.53 9.00
C VAL A 242 15.40 -20.89 10.24
N ILE A 243 16.62 -21.33 10.60
CA ILE A 243 17.30 -20.89 11.82
C ILE A 243 17.46 -19.37 11.92
N ASP A 244 17.67 -18.68 10.80
CA ASP A 244 17.89 -17.23 10.77
C ASP A 244 16.59 -16.42 10.94
N SER A 245 15.43 -17.07 10.90
CA SER A 245 14.11 -16.40 11.01
C SER A 245 13.68 -16.08 12.44
N LYS A 246 14.51 -16.40 13.45
CA LYS A 246 14.17 -16.20 14.87
C LYS A 246 14.02 -14.73 15.23
N LYS A 247 14.82 -13.82 14.64
CA LYS A 247 14.64 -12.37 14.76
C LYS A 247 13.76 -11.84 13.63
N SER A 248 12.46 -12.10 13.69
CA SER A 248 11.52 -11.79 12.60
C SER A 248 10.98 -10.35 12.60
N ILE A 249 11.57 -9.44 13.39
CA ILE A 249 11.18 -8.02 13.42
C ILE A 249 12.45 -7.19 13.31
N ALA A 250 12.44 -6.21 12.42
CA ALA A 250 13.51 -5.24 12.26
C ALA A 250 12.98 -3.82 12.48
N VAL A 251 13.76 -3.02 13.22
CA VAL A 251 13.54 -1.59 13.40
C VAL A 251 14.74 -0.80 12.85
N ILE A 252 14.45 0.23 12.08
CA ILE A 252 15.42 1.22 11.62
C ILE A 252 15.15 2.51 12.39
N VAL A 253 16.10 2.90 13.23
CA VAL A 253 16.08 4.17 13.95
C VAL A 253 16.78 5.22 13.08
N ARG A 254 16.00 6.15 12.51
CA ARG A 254 16.59 7.31 11.84
C ARG A 254 17.04 8.30 12.88
N HIS A 255 18.27 8.81 12.73
CA HIS A 255 18.82 9.82 13.62
C HIS A 255 19.52 10.92 12.83
N MET A 256 19.42 12.16 13.30
CA MET A 256 19.96 13.34 12.61
C MET A 256 21.29 13.83 13.18
N VAL A 257 21.74 13.23 14.27
CA VAL A 257 23.01 13.50 14.98
C VAL A 257 23.67 12.18 15.36
N ALA A 258 24.98 12.15 15.57
CA ALA A 258 25.65 10.97 16.11
C ALA A 258 25.07 10.63 17.50
N LEU A 259 24.78 9.35 17.74
CA LEU A 259 24.26 8.88 19.03
C LEU A 259 25.42 8.64 19.99
N GLY A 260 25.26 9.04 21.25
CA GLY A 260 26.21 8.72 22.31
C GLY A 260 26.17 7.24 22.70
N GLU A 261 27.20 6.77 23.41
CA GLU A 261 27.30 5.37 23.86
C GLU A 261 26.10 4.95 24.73
N ASP A 262 25.63 5.84 25.61
CA ASP A 262 24.46 5.60 26.46
C ASP A 262 23.16 5.40 25.65
N ASP A 263 22.94 6.20 24.61
CA ASP A 263 21.77 6.06 23.73
C ASP A 263 21.81 4.76 22.94
N ILE A 264 22.99 4.41 22.41
CA ILE A 264 23.20 3.14 21.70
C ILE A 264 22.94 1.96 22.64
N ALA A 265 23.47 1.99 23.86
CA ALA A 265 23.28 0.94 24.86
C ALA A 265 21.80 0.77 25.24
N LYS A 266 21.06 1.87 25.46
CA LYS A 266 19.61 1.85 25.73
C LYS A 266 18.84 1.21 24.58
N LEU A 267 19.14 1.59 23.33
CA LEU A 267 18.51 1.02 22.14
C LEU A 267 18.81 -0.49 22.01
N GLN A 268 20.07 -0.87 22.12
CA GLN A 268 20.49 -2.28 22.03
C GLN A 268 19.81 -3.14 23.11
N ALA A 269 19.81 -2.68 24.38
CA ALA A 269 19.17 -3.40 25.48
C ALA A 269 17.66 -3.59 25.23
N PHE A 270 16.96 -2.52 24.84
CA PHE A 270 15.52 -2.54 24.61
C PHE A 270 15.11 -3.53 23.51
N PHE A 271 15.83 -3.53 22.38
CA PHE A 271 15.50 -4.40 21.24
C PHE A 271 16.04 -5.83 21.41
N ALA A 272 17.13 -6.03 22.16
CA ALA A 272 17.62 -7.36 22.49
C ALA A 272 16.62 -8.12 23.39
N GLU A 273 16.04 -7.47 24.40
CA GLU A 273 15.00 -8.06 25.27
C GLU A 273 13.80 -8.58 24.47
N ARG A 274 13.47 -7.90 23.37
CA ARG A 274 12.34 -8.23 22.48
C ARG A 274 12.72 -9.16 21.34
N ASN A 275 13.99 -9.52 21.22
CA ASN A 275 14.57 -10.27 20.11
C ASN A 275 14.34 -9.62 18.72
N TRP A 276 14.48 -8.29 18.64
CA TRP A 276 14.35 -7.55 17.38
C TRP A 276 15.72 -7.20 16.80
N GLN A 277 15.78 -7.10 15.47
CA GLN A 277 16.94 -6.57 14.77
C GLN A 277 16.94 -5.04 14.87
N LEU A 278 18.09 -4.45 15.15
CA LEU A 278 18.25 -3.00 15.30
C LEU A 278 19.17 -2.46 14.23
N PHE A 279 18.66 -1.49 13.47
CA PHE A 279 19.40 -0.76 12.46
C PHE A 279 19.40 0.74 12.76
N LEU A 280 20.48 1.41 12.38
CA LEU A 280 20.58 2.87 12.42
C LEU A 280 20.57 3.44 11.00
N GLN A 281 19.97 4.63 10.85
CA GLN A 281 19.99 5.40 9.60
C GLN A 281 20.43 6.86 9.86
N PRO A 282 21.72 7.20 9.73
CA PRO A 282 22.22 8.56 9.93
C PRO A 282 21.90 9.51 8.76
N LYS A 283 21.78 9.01 7.51
CA LYS A 283 21.55 9.83 6.31
C LYS A 283 20.54 9.18 5.35
N GLY A 284 20.90 8.89 4.11
CA GLY A 284 20.03 8.24 3.13
C GLY A 284 19.78 6.77 3.45
N SER A 285 18.99 6.10 2.62
CA SER A 285 18.74 4.65 2.74
C SER A 285 20.00 3.80 2.58
N ASP A 286 20.99 4.31 1.86
CA ASP A 286 22.33 3.73 1.68
C ASP A 286 23.16 3.67 2.97
N THR A 287 22.81 4.47 3.98
CA THR A 287 23.54 4.50 5.27
C THR A 287 22.98 3.57 6.34
N VAL A 288 21.95 2.81 6.02
CA VAL A 288 21.33 1.88 6.96
C VAL A 288 22.33 0.77 7.29
N HIS A 289 22.55 0.51 8.58
CA HIS A 289 23.45 -0.54 9.03
C HIS A 289 22.95 -1.15 10.34
N ARG A 290 23.21 -2.45 10.52
CA ARG A 290 22.76 -3.24 11.66
C ARG A 290 23.70 -3.04 12.84
N ILE A 291 23.14 -2.89 14.05
CA ILE A 291 23.90 -2.70 15.29
C ILE A 291 23.42 -3.58 16.47
N ASP A 292 22.39 -4.41 16.31
CA ASP A 292 22.07 -5.39 17.36
C ASP A 292 23.17 -6.45 17.48
N PRO A 293 23.45 -6.96 18.68
CA PRO A 293 24.30 -8.11 18.86
C PRO A 293 23.80 -9.27 17.99
N LEU A 294 24.65 -9.71 17.08
CA LEU A 294 24.47 -11.01 16.43
C LEU A 294 24.58 -12.06 17.54
N TYR A 295 23.71 -13.08 17.52
CA TYR A 295 23.66 -14.09 18.58
C TYR A 295 25.08 -14.60 18.93
N GLU A 296 25.48 -14.42 20.20
CA GLU A 296 26.84 -14.69 20.69
C GLU A 296 27.23 -16.18 20.66
N ASN A 297 26.34 -17.09 20.25
CA ASN A 297 26.53 -18.52 20.40
C ASN A 297 26.22 -19.37 19.16
N THR A 298 26.48 -18.85 17.96
CA THR A 298 26.53 -19.70 16.76
C THR A 298 27.84 -19.48 16.03
N ALA A 299 28.68 -20.51 15.96
CA ALA A 299 29.79 -20.62 15.00
C ALA A 299 29.35 -20.57 13.52
N HIS A 300 28.09 -20.18 13.25
CA HIS A 300 27.36 -20.25 11.99
C HIS A 300 26.54 -18.98 11.70
N ALA A 301 26.71 -17.87 12.44
CA ALA A 301 26.03 -16.62 12.10
C ALA A 301 26.47 -16.16 10.70
N ARG A 302 25.53 -16.16 9.75
CA ARG A 302 25.84 -15.77 8.37
C ARG A 302 26.15 -14.25 8.31
N PRO A 303 27.27 -13.82 7.70
CA PRO A 303 27.50 -12.40 7.44
C PRO A 303 26.35 -11.83 6.61
N SER A 304 25.66 -10.81 7.12
CA SER A 304 24.50 -10.22 6.45
C SER A 304 24.81 -8.86 5.83
N SER A 305 24.25 -8.58 4.65
CA SER A 305 24.26 -7.25 4.03
C SER A 305 22.84 -6.81 3.65
N LEU A 306 22.55 -5.51 3.64
CA LEU A 306 21.22 -5.03 3.21
C LEU A 306 21.01 -5.10 1.70
N THR A 307 22.10 -5.10 0.94
CA THR A 307 22.10 -5.06 -0.53
C THR A 307 22.53 -6.38 -1.15
N VAL A 308 23.39 -7.15 -0.46
CA VAL A 308 23.92 -8.42 -0.96
C VAL A 308 23.47 -9.56 -0.04
N PRO A 309 22.94 -10.65 -0.60
CA PRO A 309 22.64 -11.88 0.13
C PRO A 309 23.78 -12.43 1.00
N PRO A 310 23.50 -13.04 2.16
CA PRO A 310 22.22 -13.08 2.88
C PRO A 310 21.95 -11.75 3.60
N THR A 311 20.71 -11.46 3.99
CA THR A 311 20.31 -10.08 4.36
C THR A 311 19.76 -9.91 5.74
N GLY A 312 20.11 -10.85 6.60
CA GLY A 312 20.00 -10.65 8.05
C GLY A 312 18.70 -11.16 8.64
N GLY A 313 17.88 -11.89 7.88
CA GLY A 313 16.97 -12.87 8.47
C GLY A 313 15.51 -12.47 8.67
N LEU A 314 14.96 -11.58 7.83
CA LEU A 314 13.50 -11.48 7.70
C LEU A 314 13.03 -12.43 6.61
N PHE A 315 12.04 -13.26 6.95
CA PHE A 315 11.50 -14.25 6.03
C PHE A 315 9.98 -14.18 5.96
N TYR A 316 9.41 -14.65 4.86
CA TYR A 316 8.02 -15.09 4.83
C TYR A 316 7.89 -16.29 3.90
N ARG A 317 6.84 -17.09 4.10
CA ARG A 317 6.60 -18.30 3.30
C ARG A 317 5.28 -18.24 2.55
N LEU A 318 5.32 -18.70 1.30
CA LEU A 318 4.15 -19.06 0.50
C LEU A 318 4.00 -20.59 0.55
N PRO A 319 3.17 -21.13 1.46
CA PRO A 319 3.15 -22.57 1.75
C PRO A 319 2.64 -23.42 0.58
N GLU A 320 1.64 -22.93 -0.17
CA GLU A 320 1.02 -23.64 -1.30
C GLU A 320 2.00 -23.94 -2.45
N SER A 321 3.06 -23.13 -2.58
CA SER A 321 4.09 -23.31 -3.63
C SER A 321 5.43 -23.76 -3.06
N ASP A 322 5.52 -23.98 -1.74
CA ASP A 322 6.75 -24.26 -1.01
C ASP A 322 7.89 -23.30 -1.41
N VAL A 323 7.61 -22.00 -1.28
CA VAL A 323 8.59 -20.94 -1.53
C VAL A 323 8.80 -20.11 -0.28
N THR A 324 10.06 -19.99 0.13
CA THR A 324 10.49 -19.14 1.25
C THR A 324 11.25 -17.94 0.71
N PHE A 325 10.85 -16.75 1.10
CA PHE A 325 11.51 -15.50 0.71
C PHE A 325 12.32 -14.96 1.87
N GLU A 326 13.60 -14.65 1.63
CA GLU A 326 14.39 -13.79 2.49
C GLU A 326 14.32 -12.35 1.94
N PHE A 327 14.19 -11.36 2.83
CA PHE A 327 14.14 -9.95 2.47
C PHE A 327 14.86 -9.06 3.47
N SER A 328 15.26 -7.88 3.02
CA SER A 328 15.80 -6.79 3.84
C SER A 328 14.67 -5.92 4.38
N PRO A 329 14.82 -5.28 5.56
CA PRO A 329 13.85 -4.31 6.05
C PRO A 329 13.60 -3.14 5.08
N LEU A 330 14.50 -2.90 4.13
CA LEU A 330 14.34 -1.87 3.09
C LEU A 330 13.55 -2.33 1.86
N ASP A 331 13.45 -3.64 1.62
CA ASP A 331 12.80 -4.18 0.43
C ASP A 331 11.30 -3.95 0.46
N PHE A 332 10.69 -3.79 -0.72
CA PHE A 332 9.25 -3.81 -0.82
C PHE A 332 8.73 -5.24 -0.61
N THR A 333 7.76 -5.40 0.30
CA THR A 333 6.96 -6.62 0.48
C THR A 333 5.50 -6.24 0.65
N GLN A 334 4.60 -7.18 0.33
CA GLN A 334 3.19 -7.01 0.60
C GLN A 334 2.95 -6.87 2.11
N VAL A 335 2.22 -5.82 2.51
CA VAL A 335 2.06 -5.51 3.92
C VAL A 335 1.08 -6.43 4.65
N ASN A 336 0.24 -7.19 3.93
CA ASN A 336 -0.67 -8.18 4.50
C ASN A 336 -0.30 -9.56 3.96
N LEU A 337 0.55 -10.29 4.70
CA LEU A 337 1.05 -11.60 4.24
C LEU A 337 -0.07 -12.64 4.11
N SER A 338 -1.13 -12.55 4.92
CA SER A 338 -2.27 -13.46 4.85
C SER A 338 -3.07 -13.30 3.54
N VAL A 339 -3.27 -12.06 3.10
CA VAL A 339 -3.86 -11.74 1.79
C VAL A 339 -2.90 -12.07 0.66
N ASN A 340 -1.60 -11.77 0.82
CA ASN A 340 -0.58 -12.05 -0.18
C ASN A 340 -0.57 -13.54 -0.59
N ARG A 341 -0.62 -14.47 0.38
CA ARG A 341 -0.67 -15.91 0.08
C ARG A 341 -1.84 -16.30 -0.81
N LYS A 342 -3.02 -15.80 -0.48
CA LYS A 342 -4.24 -16.06 -1.25
C LYS A 342 -4.18 -15.39 -2.62
N MET A 343 -3.66 -14.15 -2.69
CA MET A 343 -3.49 -13.40 -3.94
C MET A 343 -2.56 -14.14 -4.89
N THR A 344 -1.38 -14.55 -4.42
CA THR A 344 -0.41 -15.28 -5.24
C THR A 344 -0.99 -16.59 -5.74
N LYS A 345 -1.68 -17.37 -4.87
CA LYS A 345 -2.40 -18.57 -5.30
C LYS A 345 -3.45 -18.26 -6.37
N LEU A 346 -4.31 -17.27 -6.14
CA LEU A 346 -5.36 -16.89 -7.09
C LEU A 346 -4.78 -16.45 -8.44
N ALA A 347 -3.69 -15.68 -8.45
CA ALA A 347 -3.04 -15.26 -9.68
C ALA A 347 -2.51 -16.45 -10.50
N ILE A 348 -1.91 -17.45 -9.83
CA ILE A 348 -1.45 -18.69 -10.48
C ILE A 348 -2.63 -19.49 -11.02
N ASP A 349 -3.68 -19.66 -10.22
CA ASP A 349 -4.90 -20.39 -10.62
C ASP A 349 -5.55 -19.72 -11.84
N LEU A 350 -5.61 -18.38 -11.86
CA LEU A 350 -6.14 -17.61 -12.99
C LEU A 350 -5.25 -17.70 -14.24
N LEU A 351 -3.93 -17.75 -14.10
CA LEU A 351 -3.06 -17.93 -15.26
C LEU A 351 -3.20 -19.32 -15.90
N ASP A 352 -3.74 -20.31 -15.18
CA ASP A 352 -3.95 -21.69 -15.62
C ASP A 352 -2.72 -22.27 -16.35
N LEU A 353 -1.56 -22.10 -15.72
CA LEU A 353 -0.27 -22.43 -16.31
C LEU A 353 -0.10 -23.94 -16.48
N LYS A 354 0.51 -24.32 -17.60
CA LYS A 354 0.87 -25.70 -17.91
C LYS A 354 2.38 -25.92 -17.75
N PRO A 355 2.81 -27.16 -17.43
CA PRO A 355 4.23 -27.49 -17.44
C PRO A 355 4.86 -27.18 -18.80
N GLY A 356 6.05 -26.58 -18.79
CA GLY A 356 6.76 -26.21 -20.03
C GLY A 356 6.46 -24.80 -20.55
N GLU A 357 5.48 -24.09 -20.00
CA GLU A 357 5.14 -22.74 -20.48
C GLU A 357 6.19 -21.69 -20.10
N ARG A 358 6.26 -20.64 -20.94
CA ARG A 358 7.08 -19.45 -20.71
C ARG A 358 6.23 -18.33 -20.15
N VAL A 359 6.64 -17.77 -19.01
CA VAL A 359 5.89 -16.72 -18.30
C VAL A 359 6.76 -15.48 -18.13
N LEU A 360 6.18 -14.31 -18.38
CA LEU A 360 6.78 -13.02 -18.07
C LEU A 360 6.07 -12.41 -16.86
N ASP A 361 6.82 -12.00 -15.84
CA ASP A 361 6.36 -11.31 -14.64
C ASP A 361 6.94 -9.90 -14.64
N LEU A 362 6.10 -8.91 -14.93
CA LEU A 362 6.50 -7.50 -15.00
C LEU A 362 6.21 -6.81 -13.67
N PHE A 363 7.17 -5.97 -13.25
CA PHE A 363 7.23 -5.35 -11.92
C PHE A 363 7.36 -6.40 -10.81
N CYS A 364 8.21 -7.42 -11.06
CA CYS A 364 8.25 -8.63 -10.24
C CYS A 364 8.75 -8.42 -8.80
N GLY A 365 9.36 -7.25 -8.50
CA GLY A 365 10.01 -6.98 -7.24
C GLY A 365 11.04 -8.06 -6.90
N LEU A 366 10.89 -8.69 -5.72
CA LEU A 366 11.74 -9.78 -5.25
C LEU A 366 11.27 -11.18 -5.71
N GLY A 367 10.34 -11.22 -6.66
CA GLY A 367 9.80 -12.44 -7.27
C GLY A 367 8.61 -13.05 -6.53
N ASN A 368 7.76 -12.22 -5.89
CA ASN A 368 6.60 -12.68 -5.10
C ASN A 368 5.65 -13.59 -5.91
N PHE A 369 5.48 -13.30 -7.21
CA PHE A 369 4.78 -14.18 -8.13
C PHE A 369 5.75 -15.06 -8.93
N SER A 370 6.86 -14.49 -9.43
CA SER A 370 7.83 -15.21 -10.27
C SER A 370 8.22 -16.60 -9.75
N LEU A 371 8.52 -16.72 -8.44
CA LEU A 371 9.01 -17.98 -7.87
C LEU A 371 7.92 -19.05 -7.79
N PRO A 372 6.71 -18.74 -7.27
CA PRO A 372 5.55 -19.63 -7.38
C PRO A 372 5.17 -19.99 -8.82
N LEU A 373 5.26 -19.05 -9.77
CA LEU A 373 5.03 -19.34 -11.19
C LEU A 373 6.06 -20.35 -11.72
N ALA A 374 7.31 -20.24 -11.30
CA ALA A 374 8.38 -21.16 -11.68
C ALA A 374 8.08 -22.58 -11.16
N ARG A 375 7.57 -22.71 -9.93
CA ARG A 375 7.10 -24.01 -9.40
C ARG A 375 6.00 -24.60 -10.29
N GLN A 376 5.05 -23.77 -10.72
CA GLN A 376 3.89 -24.21 -11.50
C GLN A 376 4.25 -24.68 -12.92
N VAL A 377 5.16 -23.98 -13.62
CA VAL A 377 5.57 -24.38 -14.99
C VAL A 377 6.59 -25.52 -15.02
N GLY A 378 7.19 -25.86 -13.88
CA GLY A 378 8.19 -26.91 -13.75
C GLY A 378 9.50 -26.61 -14.49
N GLU A 379 10.49 -27.50 -14.36
CA GLU A 379 11.84 -27.32 -14.90
C GLU A 379 11.91 -27.22 -16.43
N THR A 380 10.90 -27.72 -17.13
CA THR A 380 10.79 -27.60 -18.60
C THR A 380 10.24 -26.25 -19.05
N GLY A 381 9.64 -25.49 -18.12
CA GLY A 381 9.14 -24.13 -18.37
C GLY A 381 10.20 -23.08 -18.06
N PHE A 382 9.81 -21.81 -18.16
CA PHE A 382 10.73 -20.72 -17.86
C PHE A 382 10.00 -19.47 -17.40
N VAL A 383 10.47 -18.82 -16.34
CA VAL A 383 9.90 -17.56 -15.85
C VAL A 383 10.92 -16.44 -15.95
N ILE A 384 10.51 -15.32 -16.56
CA ILE A 384 11.32 -14.12 -16.62
C ILE A 384 10.67 -13.06 -15.75
N GLY A 385 11.38 -12.56 -14.75
CA GLY A 385 10.98 -11.40 -13.95
C GLY A 385 11.66 -10.12 -14.43
N VAL A 386 10.92 -9.01 -14.51
CA VAL A 386 11.46 -7.69 -14.85
C VAL A 386 11.07 -6.68 -13.78
N GLU A 387 12.03 -5.94 -13.25
CA GLU A 387 11.85 -4.99 -12.15
C GLU A 387 12.74 -3.76 -12.35
N GLY A 388 12.30 -2.57 -11.91
CA GLY A 388 13.04 -1.33 -12.08
C GLY A 388 14.27 -1.19 -11.17
N SER A 389 14.28 -1.87 -10.02
CA SER A 389 15.41 -1.87 -9.08
C SER A 389 16.38 -3.04 -9.31
N SER A 390 17.67 -2.72 -9.45
CA SER A 390 18.74 -3.71 -9.52
C SER A 390 18.89 -4.49 -8.21
N GLU A 391 18.68 -3.85 -7.06
CA GLU A 391 18.69 -4.49 -5.75
C GLU A 391 17.56 -5.53 -5.62
N MET A 392 16.35 -5.21 -6.09
CA MET A 392 15.21 -6.13 -6.06
C MET A 392 15.37 -7.30 -7.03
N THR A 393 15.98 -7.11 -8.20
CA THR A 393 16.28 -8.23 -9.11
C THR A 393 17.38 -9.14 -8.56
N GLN A 394 18.40 -8.59 -7.90
CA GLN A 394 19.39 -9.39 -7.17
C GLN A 394 18.72 -10.17 -6.02
N ARG A 395 17.77 -9.55 -5.32
CA ARG A 395 16.94 -10.20 -4.31
C ARG A 395 16.15 -11.37 -4.89
N ALA A 396 15.51 -11.18 -6.04
CA ALA A 396 14.75 -12.21 -6.71
C ALA A 396 15.62 -13.40 -7.13
N LYS A 397 16.81 -13.13 -7.71
CA LYS A 397 17.82 -14.17 -8.05
C LYS A 397 18.26 -14.97 -6.83
N MET A 398 18.52 -14.30 -5.71
CA MET A 398 18.85 -14.95 -4.45
C MET A 398 17.72 -15.86 -3.99
N ASN A 399 16.49 -15.34 -3.93
CA ASN A 399 15.34 -16.12 -3.50
C ASN A 399 15.11 -17.31 -4.43
N ALA A 400 15.26 -17.16 -5.75
CA ALA A 400 15.15 -18.26 -6.71
C ALA A 400 16.19 -19.35 -6.41
N SER A 401 17.47 -18.97 -6.28
CA SER A 401 18.56 -19.89 -5.92
C SER A 401 18.33 -20.60 -4.58
N ALA A 402 17.89 -19.86 -3.55
CA ALA A 402 17.62 -20.41 -2.23
C ALA A 402 16.45 -21.42 -2.21
N ASN A 403 15.54 -21.34 -3.20
CA ASN A 403 14.44 -22.27 -3.39
C ASN A 403 14.73 -23.35 -4.46
N GLY A 404 15.96 -23.41 -4.98
CA GLY A 404 16.34 -24.38 -6.02
C GLY A 404 15.68 -24.15 -7.38
N LEU A 405 15.25 -22.91 -7.66
CA LEU A 405 14.60 -22.52 -8.91
C LEU A 405 15.66 -21.98 -9.87
N HIS A 406 16.08 -22.82 -10.81
CA HIS A 406 17.14 -22.51 -11.79
C HIS A 406 16.61 -22.10 -13.17
N HIS A 407 15.32 -22.33 -13.42
CA HIS A 407 14.61 -22.00 -14.66
C HIS A 407 13.93 -20.62 -14.58
N THR A 408 14.65 -19.65 -14.01
CA THR A 408 14.20 -18.26 -13.87
C THR A 408 15.30 -17.28 -14.24
N ASP A 409 14.96 -16.18 -14.91
CA ASP A 409 15.84 -15.04 -15.12
C ASP A 409 15.22 -13.74 -14.61
N PHE A 410 16.06 -12.81 -14.15
CA PHE A 410 15.62 -11.50 -13.66
C PHE A 410 16.42 -10.36 -14.27
N PHE A 411 15.70 -9.34 -14.78
CA PHE A 411 16.27 -8.19 -15.47
C PHE A 411 15.88 -6.87 -14.78
N ALA A 412 16.86 -6.00 -14.61
CA ALA A 412 16.66 -4.65 -14.06
C ALA A 412 16.34 -3.69 -15.22
N GLN A 413 15.08 -3.29 -15.37
CA GLN A 413 14.64 -2.39 -16.43
C GLN A 413 13.56 -1.41 -15.93
N ASP A 414 13.75 -0.13 -16.27
CA ASP A 414 12.70 0.87 -16.17
C ASP A 414 11.65 0.63 -17.26
N LEU A 415 10.53 0.01 -16.88
CA LEU A 415 9.41 -0.36 -17.75
C LEU A 415 8.59 0.85 -18.25
N THR A 416 8.96 2.08 -17.88
CA THR A 416 8.40 3.31 -18.45
C THR A 416 9.17 3.83 -19.66
N LYS A 417 10.35 3.23 -19.95
CA LYS A 417 11.21 3.57 -21.09
C LYS A 417 11.09 2.53 -22.20
N ASP A 418 11.68 2.83 -23.34
CA ASP A 418 11.77 1.84 -24.41
C ASP A 418 12.69 0.68 -23.99
N PHE A 419 12.16 -0.53 -24.06
CA PHE A 419 12.86 -1.80 -23.84
C PHE A 419 12.76 -2.70 -25.07
N SER A 420 12.42 -2.14 -26.24
CA SER A 420 12.16 -2.89 -27.48
C SER A 420 13.28 -3.84 -27.93
N SER A 421 14.53 -3.54 -27.55
CA SER A 421 15.75 -4.29 -27.88
C SER A 421 16.21 -5.24 -26.78
N GLU A 422 15.54 -5.26 -25.63
CA GLU A 422 15.95 -6.09 -24.52
C GLU A 422 15.80 -7.60 -24.84
N PRO A 423 16.73 -8.46 -24.39
CA PRO A 423 16.77 -9.87 -24.78
C PRO A 423 15.57 -10.69 -24.26
N TRP A 424 14.90 -10.19 -23.22
CA TRP A 424 13.71 -10.83 -22.64
C TRP A 424 12.42 -10.46 -23.38
N VAL A 425 12.45 -9.51 -24.33
CA VAL A 425 11.28 -9.16 -25.14
C VAL A 425 11.09 -10.19 -26.24
N GLY A 426 10.01 -10.95 -26.12
CA GLY A 426 9.60 -11.93 -27.10
C GLY A 426 8.33 -12.64 -26.69
N GLN A 427 7.93 -13.62 -27.49
CA GLN A 427 6.69 -14.35 -27.27
C GLN A 427 6.74 -15.15 -25.96
N VAL A 428 5.65 -15.07 -25.20
CA VAL A 428 5.42 -15.84 -23.96
C VAL A 428 4.02 -16.46 -23.99
N ASP A 429 3.78 -17.49 -23.19
CA ASP A 429 2.46 -18.11 -23.09
C ASP A 429 1.55 -17.31 -22.15
N ALA A 430 2.12 -16.74 -21.10
CA ALA A 430 1.42 -16.02 -20.05
C ALA A 430 2.19 -14.77 -19.57
N LEU A 431 1.43 -13.77 -19.12
CA LEU A 431 1.96 -12.52 -18.59
C LEU A 431 1.32 -12.20 -17.23
N LEU A 432 2.14 -11.89 -16.24
CA LEU A 432 1.71 -11.31 -14.96
C LEU A 432 2.19 -9.86 -14.89
N ILE A 433 1.32 -8.95 -14.43
CA ILE A 433 1.62 -7.52 -14.31
C ILE A 433 1.16 -7.05 -12.93
N ASP A 434 2.07 -6.54 -12.10
CA ASP A 434 1.76 -5.93 -10.79
C ASP A 434 2.39 -4.53 -10.67
N PRO A 435 1.86 -3.53 -11.38
CA PRO A 435 2.53 -2.24 -11.53
C PRO A 435 2.33 -1.32 -10.32
N PRO A 436 3.13 -0.24 -10.22
CA PRO A 436 2.87 0.84 -9.27
C PRO A 436 1.54 1.56 -9.56
N ARG A 437 1.16 2.50 -8.69
CA ARG A 437 -0.11 3.26 -8.79
C ARG A 437 -0.34 4.00 -10.11
N SER A 438 0.69 4.21 -10.93
CA SER A 438 0.58 4.81 -12.27
C SER A 438 0.00 3.85 -13.31
N GLY A 439 -0.11 2.56 -13.00
CA GLY A 439 -0.45 1.51 -13.95
C GLY A 439 0.74 1.16 -14.85
N ALA A 440 0.44 0.47 -15.95
CA ALA A 440 1.41 -0.11 -16.89
C ALA A 440 1.12 0.32 -18.33
N LEU A 441 0.68 1.56 -18.55
CA LEU A 441 0.26 2.05 -19.87
C LEU A 441 1.36 1.94 -20.92
N GLU A 442 2.60 2.23 -20.54
CA GLU A 442 3.79 2.12 -21.39
C GLU A 442 4.01 0.67 -21.82
N VAL A 443 3.85 -0.29 -20.91
CA VAL A 443 3.94 -1.73 -21.19
C VAL A 443 2.85 -2.20 -22.15
N MET A 444 1.64 -1.63 -22.07
CA MET A 444 0.53 -2.02 -22.95
C MET A 444 0.87 -1.86 -24.44
N GLN A 445 1.81 -0.98 -24.80
CA GLN A 445 2.26 -0.76 -26.17
C GLN A 445 3.04 -1.96 -26.75
N TYR A 446 3.59 -2.82 -25.88
CA TYR A 446 4.44 -3.95 -26.25
C TYR A 446 3.71 -5.30 -26.24
N LEU A 447 2.41 -5.32 -25.93
CA LEU A 447 1.62 -6.55 -25.83
C LEU A 447 1.68 -7.42 -27.09
N ASP A 448 1.77 -6.82 -28.28
CA ASP A 448 1.87 -7.55 -29.55
C ASP A 448 3.19 -8.33 -29.67
N LYS A 449 4.27 -7.87 -29.02
CA LYS A 449 5.56 -8.57 -28.98
C LYS A 449 5.52 -9.77 -28.04
N PHE A 450 4.81 -9.63 -26.92
CA PHE A 450 4.66 -10.72 -25.95
C PHE A 450 3.66 -11.77 -26.43
N ASN A 451 2.60 -11.33 -27.10
CA ASN A 451 1.59 -12.20 -27.71
C ASN A 451 1.05 -13.28 -26.74
N ALA A 452 0.94 -12.93 -25.46
CA ALA A 452 0.54 -13.84 -24.39
C ALA A 452 -0.90 -14.34 -24.62
N LYS A 453 -1.15 -15.62 -24.34
CA LYS A 453 -2.51 -16.18 -24.43
C LYS A 453 -3.36 -15.74 -23.24
N ARG A 454 -2.72 -15.54 -22.09
CA ARG A 454 -3.36 -15.24 -20.80
C ARG A 454 -2.57 -14.16 -20.08
N ILE A 455 -3.28 -13.19 -19.51
CA ILE A 455 -2.70 -12.10 -18.72
C ILE A 455 -3.42 -12.04 -17.38
N VAL A 456 -2.67 -12.00 -16.28
CA VAL A 456 -3.19 -11.59 -14.97
C VAL A 456 -2.60 -10.24 -14.61
N TYR A 457 -3.48 -9.30 -14.30
CA TYR A 457 -3.13 -7.94 -13.89
C TYR A 457 -3.57 -7.75 -12.44
N VAL A 458 -2.61 -7.53 -11.55
CA VAL A 458 -2.82 -7.12 -10.15
C VAL A 458 -2.63 -5.61 -10.05
N SER A 459 -3.50 -4.91 -9.32
CA SER A 459 -3.44 -3.44 -9.27
C SER A 459 -3.88 -2.85 -7.93
N CYS A 460 -3.08 -1.92 -7.43
CA CYS A 460 -3.39 -1.07 -6.28
C CYS A 460 -4.18 0.21 -6.60
N ASN A 461 -4.54 0.40 -7.87
CA ASN A 461 -5.29 1.56 -8.32
C ASN A 461 -6.31 1.16 -9.40
N PRO A 462 -7.61 1.06 -9.04
CA PRO A 462 -8.63 0.58 -9.98
C PRO A 462 -8.86 1.55 -11.14
N ILE A 463 -8.51 2.83 -11.00
CA ILE A 463 -8.63 3.82 -12.08
C ILE A 463 -7.63 3.50 -13.20
N THR A 464 -6.37 3.23 -12.85
CA THR A 464 -5.36 2.89 -13.87
C THR A 464 -5.57 1.49 -14.42
N LEU A 465 -6.08 0.56 -13.61
CA LEU A 465 -6.51 -0.76 -14.11
C LEU A 465 -7.60 -0.62 -15.16
N ALA A 466 -8.64 0.19 -14.92
CA ALA A 466 -9.73 0.38 -15.89
C ALA A 466 -9.23 1.06 -17.19
N ARG A 467 -8.35 2.06 -17.09
CA ARG A 467 -7.67 2.64 -18.26
C ARG A 467 -6.89 1.58 -19.06
N ASP A 468 -6.07 0.77 -18.38
CA ASP A 468 -5.22 -0.22 -19.06
C ASP A 468 -6.06 -1.38 -19.62
N THR A 469 -7.20 -1.70 -18.99
CA THR A 469 -8.21 -2.64 -19.49
C THR A 469 -8.72 -2.22 -20.87
N ALA A 470 -9.05 -0.93 -21.07
CA ALA A 470 -9.50 -0.45 -22.38
C ALA A 470 -8.47 -0.73 -23.48
N VAL A 471 -7.18 -0.50 -23.20
CA VAL A 471 -6.09 -0.77 -24.14
C VAL A 471 -5.94 -2.27 -24.41
N LEU A 472 -6.07 -3.12 -23.39
CA LEU A 472 -6.05 -4.58 -23.54
C LEU A 472 -7.18 -5.08 -24.45
N LEU A 473 -8.39 -4.53 -24.31
CA LEU A 473 -9.53 -4.86 -25.18
C LEU A 473 -9.25 -4.47 -26.64
N ASP A 474 -8.70 -3.26 -26.87
CA ASP A 474 -8.31 -2.79 -28.21
C ASP A 474 -7.22 -3.67 -28.84
N LYS A 475 -6.36 -4.27 -28.00
CA LYS A 475 -5.32 -5.23 -28.40
C LYS A 475 -5.86 -6.66 -28.59
N GLY A 476 -7.18 -6.85 -28.60
CA GLY A 476 -7.81 -8.14 -28.90
C GLY A 476 -7.84 -9.11 -27.72
N TYR A 477 -7.72 -8.62 -26.49
CA TYR A 477 -8.00 -9.42 -25.31
C TYR A 477 -9.48 -9.30 -24.90
N LYS A 478 -9.93 -10.26 -24.09
CA LYS A 478 -11.23 -10.21 -23.40
C LYS A 478 -11.03 -10.24 -21.90
N LEU A 479 -11.80 -9.45 -21.16
CA LEU A 479 -11.80 -9.45 -19.70
C LEU A 479 -12.67 -10.62 -19.19
N THR A 480 -12.03 -11.69 -18.74
CA THR A 480 -12.74 -12.91 -18.31
C THR A 480 -13.08 -12.89 -16.83
N HIS A 481 -12.19 -12.38 -15.99
CA HIS A 481 -12.42 -12.31 -14.54
C HIS A 481 -11.94 -10.96 -14.01
N ALA A 482 -12.65 -10.45 -13.00
CA ALA A 482 -12.15 -9.36 -12.19
C ALA A 482 -12.68 -9.48 -10.75
N GLY A 483 -11.94 -8.91 -9.79
CA GLY A 483 -12.40 -8.79 -8.41
C GLY A 483 -11.42 -8.02 -7.54
N VAL A 484 -11.80 -7.81 -6.28
CA VAL A 484 -11.01 -7.07 -5.30
C VAL A 484 -10.40 -7.95 -4.23
N MET A 485 -9.34 -7.42 -3.60
CA MET A 485 -8.60 -8.06 -2.52
C MET A 485 -8.49 -7.11 -1.33
N ASP A 486 -8.73 -7.59 -0.11
CA ASP A 486 -8.73 -6.74 1.07
C ASP A 486 -7.33 -6.59 1.70
N MET A 487 -6.33 -6.22 0.90
CA MET A 487 -4.93 -6.04 1.34
C MET A 487 -4.81 -4.96 2.43
N PHE A 488 -5.71 -3.96 2.41
CA PHE A 488 -5.74 -2.84 3.34
C PHE A 488 -7.14 -2.65 3.94
N CYS A 489 -7.59 -3.63 4.72
CA CYS A 489 -8.83 -3.54 5.48
C CYS A 489 -8.87 -2.26 6.33
N HIS A 490 -10.06 -1.69 6.53
CA HIS A 490 -10.29 -0.43 7.23
C HIS A 490 -9.77 0.84 6.54
N THR A 491 -9.29 0.74 5.30
CA THR A 491 -8.88 1.88 4.46
C THR A 491 -9.67 1.94 3.16
N GLY A 492 -9.69 3.11 2.52
CA GLY A 492 -10.29 3.30 1.19
C GLY A 492 -9.44 2.78 0.01
N HIS A 493 -8.36 2.05 0.25
CA HIS A 493 -7.58 1.44 -0.85
C HIS A 493 -8.35 0.27 -1.45
N VAL A 494 -8.34 0.19 -2.78
CA VAL A 494 -8.97 -0.86 -3.58
C VAL A 494 -7.85 -1.59 -4.30
N GLU A 495 -7.46 -2.76 -3.81
CA GLU A 495 -6.61 -3.69 -4.56
C GLU A 495 -7.51 -4.56 -5.44
N SER A 496 -7.10 -4.77 -6.67
CA SER A 496 -7.87 -5.45 -7.70
C SER A 496 -7.02 -6.49 -8.42
N ILE A 497 -7.66 -7.53 -8.93
CA ILE A 497 -7.06 -8.52 -9.82
C ILE A 497 -7.99 -8.72 -11.01
N ALA A 498 -7.41 -8.82 -12.20
CA ALA A 498 -8.14 -9.06 -13.45
C ALA A 498 -7.42 -10.09 -14.30
N ARG A 499 -8.20 -10.93 -15.00
CA ARG A 499 -7.71 -11.93 -15.93
C ARG A 499 -8.20 -11.64 -17.34
N PHE A 500 -7.25 -11.59 -18.26
CA PHE A 500 -7.51 -11.41 -19.67
C PHE A 500 -7.08 -12.65 -20.46
N GLU A 501 -7.85 -12.97 -21.49
CA GLU A 501 -7.49 -14.00 -22.46
C GLU A 501 -7.44 -13.38 -23.85
N LYS A 502 -6.53 -13.87 -24.68
CA LYS A 502 -6.50 -13.48 -26.08
C LYS A 502 -7.73 -14.05 -26.80
N ARG A 503 -8.39 -13.23 -27.62
CA ARG A 503 -9.55 -13.64 -28.42
C ARG A 503 -9.18 -14.59 -29.55
#